data_AF-A1D1X0-F1
#
_entry.id   AF-A1D1X0-F1
#
_cell.length_a   1.000
_cell.length_b   1.000
_cell.length_c   1.000
_cell.angle_alpha   90.00
_cell.angle_beta   90.00
_cell.angle_gamma   90.00
#
_symmetry.space_group_name_H-M   'P 1'
#
loop_
_entity.id
_entity.type
_entity.pdbx_description
1 polymer ?
#
loop_
_entity_poly.entity_id
_entity_poly.type
_entity_poly.pdbx_seq_one_letter_code
_entity_poly.pdbx_strand_id
1 'polypeptide(L)'
;MDPLEPQESPSADNTGKSEPVVLRSATPSESSPSKPLPDAEAVVLPEWQGNQAVASWFLQFQKCLKSIIYSYVHYESLSRFLRELWVRWKEFSDTKSITTTFLSSSVIYDDFLQPISWMTTPRNAARRFAEEMAQLRNTMREVASELFVNRTLIQDAMARLEETNNGHHVAPFCGLPTPDESDDAAEKLEKFLLTDPDHESLPSEDEDTDTDEVPVIYSREMKDPNLLEENWLDPIWVEGYGYPGTVPREIEEYLEFDCADLYSMIGSIRSIFWLFNHRELVKVIDDPACILEDEISFHVAPAFHIPDAVTSEPSRLCIADMYRFSRRQAFPETVLCLKIKCQKNKDRTLAQVKKKLDETCNIDGDKLWFRGLSMVALTLSMSFFIPVISTGSPDNEFGPGIYTTNTFRLAVEYARPSGAVMVFKDPDLRDLNVWKPDLSEWQHLTAHWLQIPINGLKAPDNYKDADIIIGPLSVKQSEAKAKKRFPDQGEQLQLVCTSYESCKRLAASLAAIIYFTP
;
A
#
# COMPACT_ATOMS: atom_id res chain seq x y z
N MET A 1 46.65 64.15 15.80
CA MET A 1 47.92 64.56 16.42
C MET A 1 48.16 63.61 17.59
N ASP A 2 49.05 62.67 17.35
CA ASP A 2 49.76 61.78 18.28
C ASP A 2 50.57 62.56 19.35
N PRO A 3 51.32 61.93 20.32
CA PRO A 3 51.39 60.54 20.81
C PRO A 3 51.68 60.39 22.35
N LEU A 4 51.94 59.13 22.76
CA LEU A 4 52.89 58.62 23.79
C LEU A 4 52.26 58.06 25.10
N GLU A 5 52.65 56.93 25.67
CA GLU A 5 53.39 55.70 25.30
C GLU A 5 53.24 54.72 26.52
N PRO A 6 54.00 53.62 26.72
CA PRO A 6 53.51 52.24 26.81
C PRO A 6 53.60 51.58 28.21
N GLN A 7 53.10 50.35 28.38
CA GLN A 7 53.68 49.31 29.27
C GLN A 7 53.09 47.92 28.95
N GLU A 8 53.90 47.01 28.40
CA GLU A 8 54.58 45.88 29.07
C GLU A 8 53.68 44.67 29.39
N SER A 9 53.85 43.62 28.58
CA SER A 9 53.58 42.20 28.90
C SER A 9 54.73 41.67 29.79
N PRO A 10 54.57 40.59 30.61
CA PRO A 10 54.37 39.24 30.06
C PRO A 10 53.61 38.23 30.96
N SER A 11 53.10 37.15 30.36
CA SER A 11 53.51 35.76 30.63
C SER A 11 52.39 34.70 30.57
N ALA A 12 52.80 33.58 29.97
CA ALA A 12 52.41 32.19 30.22
C ALA A 12 51.05 31.66 29.73
N ASP A 13 51.15 30.89 28.64
CA ASP A 13 50.65 29.53 28.47
C ASP A 13 49.26 29.17 28.98
N ASN A 14 48.33 28.98 28.02
CA ASN A 14 47.67 27.68 27.94
C ASN A 14 47.34 27.33 26.48
N THR A 15 47.89 26.20 26.06
CA THR A 15 47.78 25.56 24.76
C THR A 15 46.37 25.02 24.52
N GLY A 16 45.47 25.87 24.02
CA GLY A 16 44.23 25.44 23.38
C GLY A 16 44.48 25.06 21.92
N LYS A 17 44.97 23.83 21.67
CA LYS A 17 44.96 23.26 20.31
C LYS A 17 43.49 23.03 19.91
N SER A 18 42.99 23.88 19.04
CA SER A 18 41.78 23.64 18.27
C SER A 18 41.99 22.42 17.37
N GLU A 19 41.36 21.30 17.72
CA GLU A 19 41.21 20.18 16.79
C GLU A 19 40.35 20.64 15.60
N PRO A 20 40.73 20.28 14.36
CA PRO A 20 39.86 20.48 13.22
C PRO A 20 38.64 19.58 13.40
N VAL A 21 37.45 20.18 13.40
CA VAL A 21 36.18 19.47 13.28
C VAL A 21 36.20 18.68 11.97
N VAL A 22 36.53 17.40 12.07
CA VAL A 22 36.35 16.43 11.00
C VAL A 22 34.86 16.12 10.96
N LEU A 23 34.17 16.68 9.97
CA LEU A 23 32.83 16.25 9.61
C LEU A 23 32.89 14.76 9.27
N ARG A 24 32.27 13.94 10.12
CA ARG A 24 32.04 12.53 9.81
C ARG A 24 31.19 12.46 8.55
N SER A 25 31.74 11.80 7.54
CA SER A 25 31.04 11.36 6.33
C SER A 25 29.76 10.62 6.72
N ALA A 26 28.67 11.00 6.04
CA ALA A 26 27.39 10.32 6.13
C ALA A 26 27.59 8.83 5.85
N THR A 27 27.12 8.00 6.77
CA THR A 27 26.93 6.56 6.56
C THR A 27 25.95 6.35 5.40
N PRO A 28 26.22 5.44 4.45
CA PRO A 28 25.29 5.13 3.38
C PRO A 28 23.97 4.58 3.91
N SER A 29 22.88 5.07 3.33
CA SER A 29 21.48 4.66 3.53
C SER A 29 21.28 3.14 3.59
N GLU A 30 20.69 2.67 4.70
CA GLU A 30 20.27 1.27 4.94
C GLU A 30 18.94 0.93 4.24
N SER A 31 18.88 1.11 2.92
CA SER A 31 17.71 0.76 2.11
C SER A 31 18.09 -0.21 1.01
N SER A 32 18.33 -1.48 1.38
CA SER A 32 18.47 -2.63 0.47
C SER A 32 17.51 -3.75 0.88
N PRO A 33 16.87 -4.46 -0.07
CA PRO A 33 15.75 -5.38 0.16
C PRO A 33 16.24 -6.79 0.51
N SER A 34 17.01 -6.88 1.59
CA SER A 34 17.49 -8.16 2.11
C SER A 34 17.76 -8.03 3.61
N LYS A 35 16.78 -7.54 4.36
CA LYS A 35 16.78 -7.72 5.81
C LYS A 35 16.40 -9.19 6.09
N PRO A 36 17.14 -9.91 6.95
CA PRO A 36 16.58 -11.11 7.58
C PRO A 36 15.28 -10.72 8.29
N LEU A 37 14.37 -11.68 8.47
CA LEU A 37 13.18 -11.52 9.33
C LEU A 37 13.62 -10.84 10.64
N PRO A 38 12.81 -9.93 11.21
CA PRO A 38 13.13 -9.39 12.53
C PRO A 38 13.37 -10.57 13.47
N ASP A 39 14.50 -10.56 14.17
CA ASP A 39 14.76 -11.53 15.23
C ASP A 39 13.51 -11.55 16.10
N ALA A 40 12.85 -12.71 16.19
CA ALA A 40 11.70 -12.86 17.07
C ALA A 40 12.17 -12.43 18.45
N GLU A 41 11.72 -11.27 18.91
CA GLU A 41 12.08 -10.75 20.23
C GLU A 41 11.76 -11.87 21.20
N ALA A 42 12.80 -12.42 21.83
CA ALA A 42 12.63 -13.49 22.80
C ALA A 42 11.59 -13.02 23.81
N VAL A 43 10.53 -13.80 23.99
CA VAL A 43 9.54 -13.53 25.03
C VAL A 43 10.30 -13.63 26.35
N VAL A 44 10.49 -12.50 27.02
CA VAL A 44 11.17 -12.46 28.31
C VAL A 44 10.10 -12.43 29.38
N LEU A 45 10.08 -13.46 30.23
CA LEU A 45 9.18 -13.58 31.37
C LEU A 45 9.39 -12.37 32.32
N PRO A 46 8.38 -11.49 32.50
CA PRO A 46 8.47 -10.45 33.50
C PRO A 46 8.24 -11.05 34.89
N GLU A 47 8.87 -10.45 35.92
CA GLU A 47 8.30 -10.56 37.25
C GLU A 47 6.91 -9.92 37.21
N TRP A 48 5.86 -10.69 37.50
CA TRP A 48 4.45 -10.26 37.40
C TRP A 48 4.09 -9.23 38.49
N GLN A 49 4.70 -8.06 38.47
CA GLN A 49 4.45 -6.97 39.42
C GLN A 49 3.30 -6.07 38.93
N GLY A 50 2.14 -6.68 38.64
CA GLY A 50 0.89 -5.98 38.32
C GLY A 50 0.31 -6.25 36.93
N ASN A 51 -0.91 -5.76 36.72
CA ASN A 51 -1.76 -6.04 35.55
C ASN A 51 -1.14 -5.60 34.21
N GLN A 52 -0.25 -4.60 34.23
CA GLN A 52 0.39 -4.08 33.02
C GLN A 52 1.44 -5.05 32.46
N ALA A 53 2.20 -5.73 33.33
CA ALA A 53 3.18 -6.73 32.90
C ALA A 53 2.48 -7.97 32.28
N VAL A 54 1.32 -8.34 32.84
CA VAL A 54 0.43 -9.38 32.31
C VAL A 54 -0.05 -9.03 30.91
N ALA A 55 -0.61 -7.84 30.73
CA ALA A 55 -1.08 -7.37 29.42
C ALA A 55 0.05 -7.25 28.38
N SER A 56 1.22 -6.71 28.76
CA SER A 56 2.38 -6.59 27.86
C SER A 56 2.92 -7.94 27.40
N TRP A 57 3.00 -8.94 28.30
CA TRP A 57 3.38 -10.30 27.93
C TRP A 57 2.35 -10.94 26.99
N PHE A 58 1.05 -10.78 27.26
CA PHE A 58 0.01 -11.31 26.38
C PHE A 58 0.02 -10.66 24.98
N LEU A 59 0.32 -9.37 24.89
CA LEU A 59 0.51 -8.68 23.61
C LEU A 59 1.75 -9.20 22.86
N GLN A 60 2.85 -9.48 23.57
CA GLN A 60 4.05 -10.07 22.97
C GLN A 60 3.77 -11.50 22.47
N PHE A 61 3.09 -12.30 23.28
CA PHE A 61 2.62 -13.64 22.92
C PHE A 61 1.69 -13.60 21.69
N GLN A 62 0.76 -12.65 21.65
CA GLN A 62 -0.13 -12.43 20.50
C GLN A 62 0.65 -12.09 19.22
N LYS A 63 1.65 -11.20 19.30
CA LYS A 63 2.53 -10.85 18.17
C LYS A 63 3.29 -12.07 17.65
N CYS A 64 3.85 -12.88 18.56
CA CYS A 64 4.51 -14.14 18.20
C CYS A 64 3.52 -15.09 17.53
N LEU A 65 2.33 -15.30 18.11
CA LEU A 65 1.34 -16.23 17.55
C LEU A 65 0.87 -15.80 16.16
N LYS A 66 0.61 -14.50 15.94
CA LYS A 66 0.28 -13.95 14.62
C LYS A 66 1.41 -14.23 13.62
N SER A 67 2.65 -13.89 13.96
CA SER A 67 3.81 -14.14 13.09
C SER A 67 3.94 -15.61 12.66
N ILE A 68 3.56 -16.54 13.55
CA ILE A 68 3.57 -17.98 13.29
C ILE A 68 2.41 -18.39 12.37
N ILE A 69 1.18 -17.88 12.59
CA ILE A 69 0.02 -18.19 11.75
C ILE A 69 0.26 -17.76 10.30
N TYR A 70 0.80 -16.57 10.08
CA TYR A 70 1.01 -16.01 8.74
C TYR A 70 2.11 -16.72 7.94
N SER A 71 3.13 -17.26 8.61
CA SER A 71 4.26 -17.90 7.94
C SER A 71 3.97 -19.32 7.43
N TYR A 72 2.86 -19.95 7.85
CA TYR A 72 2.70 -21.40 7.74
C TYR A 72 1.31 -21.90 7.31
N VAL A 73 0.69 -21.21 6.34
CA VAL A 73 -0.60 -21.60 5.71
C VAL A 73 -0.60 -23.04 5.15
N HIS A 74 0.58 -23.62 4.88
CA HIS A 74 0.73 -24.99 4.39
C HIS A 74 0.60 -26.10 5.44
N TYR A 75 0.45 -25.77 6.73
CA TYR A 75 0.28 -26.76 7.81
C TYR A 75 -1.15 -26.72 8.34
N GLU A 76 -2.06 -27.40 7.66
CA GLU A 76 -3.50 -27.35 7.95
C GLU A 76 -3.85 -27.65 9.42
N SER A 77 -3.25 -28.68 10.02
CA SER A 77 -3.47 -29.04 11.43
C SER A 77 -2.99 -27.96 12.40
N LEU A 78 -1.83 -27.36 12.12
CA LEU A 78 -1.29 -26.27 12.93
C LEU A 78 -2.13 -25.01 12.78
N SER A 79 -2.53 -24.68 11.55
CA SER A 79 -3.42 -23.55 11.28
C SER A 79 -4.75 -23.72 12.02
N ARG A 80 -5.35 -24.91 11.98
CA ARG A 80 -6.60 -25.22 12.69
C ARG A 80 -6.47 -25.03 14.19
N PHE A 81 -5.43 -25.62 14.80
CA PHE A 81 -5.17 -25.43 16.23
C PHE A 81 -4.98 -23.96 16.62
N LEU A 82 -4.18 -23.21 15.84
CA LEU A 82 -3.94 -21.80 16.14
C LEU A 82 -5.21 -20.95 15.99
N ARG A 83 -6.11 -21.32 15.07
CA ARG A 83 -7.44 -20.69 14.95
C ARG A 83 -8.33 -20.99 16.16
N GLU A 84 -8.43 -22.26 16.55
CA GLU A 84 -9.21 -22.68 17.72
C GLU A 84 -8.67 -22.05 19.02
N LEU A 85 -7.35 -21.91 19.12
CA LEU A 85 -6.69 -21.22 20.22
C LEU A 85 -7.04 -19.72 20.23
N TRP A 86 -7.02 -19.06 19.08
CA TRP A 86 -7.36 -17.64 18.95
C TRP A 86 -8.82 -17.34 19.32
N VAL A 87 -9.76 -18.17 18.87
CA VAL A 87 -11.18 -18.02 19.22
C VAL A 87 -11.37 -18.13 20.73
N ARG A 88 -10.85 -19.18 21.36
CA ARG A 88 -10.95 -19.36 22.82
C ARG A 88 -10.22 -18.28 23.59
N TRP A 89 -9.13 -17.74 23.04
CA TRP A 89 -8.44 -16.59 23.61
C TRP A 89 -9.32 -15.35 23.62
N LYS A 90 -10.04 -15.07 22.53
CA LYS A 90 -10.96 -13.93 22.43
C LYS A 90 -12.12 -14.06 23.43
N GLU A 91 -12.73 -15.24 23.49
CA GLU A 91 -13.76 -15.55 24.49
C GLU A 91 -13.25 -15.36 25.93
N PHE A 92 -12.03 -15.82 26.19
CA PHE A 92 -11.37 -15.63 27.47
C PHE A 92 -11.10 -14.14 27.75
N SER A 93 -10.62 -13.35 26.79
CA SER A 93 -10.35 -11.92 26.99
C SER A 93 -11.60 -11.07 27.21
N ASP A 94 -12.72 -11.48 26.64
CA ASP A 94 -14.00 -10.77 26.75
C ASP A 94 -14.69 -11.04 28.09
N THR A 95 -14.26 -12.07 28.82
CA THR A 95 -14.84 -12.44 30.12
C THR A 95 -14.37 -11.49 31.23
N LYS A 96 -15.30 -10.74 31.80
CA LYS A 96 -15.01 -9.70 32.82
C LYS A 96 -14.93 -10.23 34.26
N SER A 97 -15.39 -11.45 34.52
CA SER A 97 -15.45 -12.03 35.87
C SER A 97 -14.39 -13.12 36.08
N ILE A 98 -13.52 -12.92 37.06
CA ILE A 98 -12.51 -13.93 37.44
C ILE A 98 -13.16 -14.94 38.39
N THR A 99 -13.56 -16.09 37.86
CA THR A 99 -14.07 -17.25 38.60
C THR A 99 -13.09 -18.43 38.52
N THR A 100 -13.28 -19.47 39.34
CA THR A 100 -12.52 -20.72 39.19
C THR A 100 -12.77 -21.35 37.82
N THR A 101 -14.02 -21.29 37.33
CA THR A 101 -14.39 -21.72 35.97
C THR A 101 -13.62 -20.95 34.90
N PHE A 102 -13.56 -19.62 35.01
CA PHE A 102 -12.78 -18.77 34.11
C PHE A 102 -11.29 -19.15 34.09
N LEU A 103 -10.68 -19.31 35.27
CA LEU A 103 -9.27 -19.72 35.35
C LEU A 103 -9.05 -21.12 34.76
N SER A 104 -9.99 -22.05 34.97
CA SER A 104 -9.92 -23.41 34.42
C SER A 104 -10.16 -23.48 32.91
N SER A 105 -10.87 -22.51 32.32
CA SER A 105 -11.12 -22.40 30.88
C SER A 105 -10.04 -21.61 30.14
N SER A 106 -8.96 -21.22 30.84
CA SER A 106 -7.88 -20.47 30.24
C SER A 106 -7.12 -21.28 29.19
N VAL A 107 -6.76 -20.63 28.07
CA VAL A 107 -6.02 -21.25 26.97
C VAL A 107 -4.66 -21.82 27.39
N ILE A 108 -4.13 -21.41 28.55
CA ILE A 108 -2.85 -21.92 29.11
C ILE A 108 -2.88 -23.43 29.38
N TYR A 109 -4.07 -24.03 29.47
CA TYR A 109 -4.25 -25.45 29.72
C TYR A 109 -4.17 -26.30 28.45
N ASP A 110 -4.08 -25.66 27.28
CA ASP A 110 -3.98 -26.34 26.01
C ASP A 110 -2.66 -27.08 25.82
N ASP A 111 -2.68 -28.10 24.97
CA ASP A 111 -1.50 -28.86 24.61
C ASP A 111 -0.67 -28.12 23.55
N PHE A 112 0.20 -27.21 24.00
CA PHE A 112 1.14 -26.50 23.12
C PHE A 112 2.29 -27.39 22.61
N LEU A 113 2.46 -28.61 23.11
CA LEU A 113 3.47 -29.54 22.62
C LEU A 113 3.00 -30.26 21.35
N GLN A 114 1.70 -30.52 21.22
CA GLN A 114 1.12 -31.15 20.04
C GLN A 114 1.42 -30.35 18.74
N PRO A 115 1.25 -29.01 18.67
CA PRO A 115 1.66 -28.17 17.54
C PRO A 115 3.09 -28.35 17.08
N ILE A 116 4.02 -28.55 18.01
CA ILE A 116 5.46 -28.69 17.72
C ILE A 116 5.71 -29.96 16.89
N SER A 117 4.91 -31.01 17.11
CA SER A 117 4.99 -32.25 16.33
C SER A 117 4.56 -32.06 14.87
N TRP A 118 3.68 -31.09 14.58
CA TRP A 118 3.23 -30.79 13.23
C TRP A 118 4.23 -29.92 12.45
N MET A 119 5.12 -29.22 13.14
CA MET A 119 6.16 -28.36 12.56
C MET A 119 7.33 -29.17 11.98
N THR A 120 7.06 -30.11 11.09
CA THR A 120 8.09 -30.93 10.44
C THR A 120 8.78 -30.14 9.32
N THR A 121 10.12 -30.16 9.29
CA THR A 121 10.88 -29.56 8.18
C THR A 121 10.70 -30.41 6.92
N PRO A 122 10.29 -29.83 5.77
CA PRO A 122 10.14 -30.59 4.52
C PRO A 122 11.46 -31.28 4.12
N ARG A 123 11.40 -32.52 3.62
CA ARG A 123 12.59 -33.35 3.33
C ARG A 123 13.59 -32.72 2.35
N ASN A 124 13.15 -31.77 1.54
CA ASN A 124 13.97 -31.08 0.52
C ASN A 124 14.01 -29.56 0.74
N ALA A 125 13.67 -29.06 1.93
CA ALA A 125 13.73 -27.63 2.22
C ALA A 125 15.18 -27.14 2.11
N ALA A 126 15.37 -25.94 1.53
CA ALA A 126 16.68 -25.31 1.54
C ALA A 126 17.17 -25.12 2.98
N ARG A 127 18.48 -25.15 3.19
CA ARG A 127 19.11 -25.09 4.53
C ARG A 127 18.56 -23.93 5.38
N ARG A 128 18.37 -22.76 4.79
CA ARG A 128 17.79 -21.59 5.45
C ARG A 128 16.41 -21.87 6.06
N PHE A 129 15.50 -22.47 5.29
CA PHE A 129 14.17 -22.85 5.79
C PHE A 129 14.24 -23.90 6.90
N ALA A 130 15.21 -24.81 6.84
CA ALA A 130 15.41 -25.80 7.89
C ALA A 130 15.86 -25.16 9.21
N GLU A 131 16.74 -24.16 9.14
CA GLU A 131 17.21 -23.37 10.27
C GLU A 131 16.07 -22.53 10.87
N GLU A 132 15.28 -21.85 10.04
CA GLU A 132 14.10 -21.07 10.47
C GLU A 132 13.05 -21.97 11.16
N MET A 133 12.75 -23.15 10.61
CA MET A 133 11.85 -24.12 11.23
C MET A 133 12.39 -24.68 12.55
N ALA A 134 13.72 -24.81 12.69
CA ALA A 134 14.32 -25.27 13.94
C ALA A 134 14.22 -24.20 15.03
N GLN A 135 14.49 -22.93 14.68
CA GLN A 135 14.33 -21.81 15.59
C GLN A 135 12.89 -21.69 16.06
N LEU A 136 11.91 -21.77 15.15
CA LEU A 136 10.49 -21.73 15.49
C LEU A 136 10.09 -22.82 16.48
N ARG A 137 10.51 -24.07 16.25
CA ARG A 137 10.24 -25.18 17.18
C ARG A 137 10.84 -24.93 18.56
N ASN A 138 12.02 -24.31 18.63
CA ASN A 138 12.64 -23.98 19.91
C ASN A 138 11.82 -22.90 20.64
N THR A 139 11.44 -21.83 19.96
CA THR A 139 10.57 -20.78 20.52
C THR A 139 9.25 -21.34 21.04
N MET A 140 8.60 -22.25 20.29
CA MET A 140 7.37 -22.89 20.75
C MET A 140 7.58 -23.80 21.97
N ARG A 141 8.73 -24.46 22.10
CA ARG A 141 9.05 -25.25 23.32
C ARG A 141 9.27 -24.34 24.53
N GLU A 142 9.90 -23.19 24.33
CA GLU A 142 10.09 -22.18 25.38
C GLU A 142 8.72 -21.68 25.86
N VAL A 143 7.87 -21.22 24.94
CA VAL A 143 6.48 -20.83 25.23
C VAL A 143 5.70 -21.92 25.96
N ALA A 144 5.74 -23.16 25.49
CA ALA A 144 5.04 -24.27 26.13
C ALA A 144 5.56 -24.53 27.56
N SER A 145 6.87 -24.36 27.78
CA SER A 145 7.49 -24.50 29.10
C SER A 145 7.06 -23.37 30.03
N GLU A 146 6.95 -22.13 29.55
CA GLU A 146 6.46 -20.99 30.32
C GLU A 146 4.99 -21.16 30.71
N LEU A 147 4.15 -21.57 29.75
CA LEU A 147 2.73 -21.84 30.00
C LEU A 147 2.54 -22.95 31.04
N PHE A 148 3.40 -23.97 31.05
CA PHE A 148 3.40 -25.01 32.06
C PHE A 148 3.71 -24.47 33.47
N VAL A 149 4.67 -23.54 33.60
CA VAL A 149 4.95 -22.86 34.87
C VAL A 149 3.75 -22.02 35.31
N ASN A 150 3.16 -21.24 34.40
CA ASN A 150 1.99 -20.40 34.68
C ASN A 150 0.77 -21.23 35.09
N ARG A 151 0.58 -22.42 34.51
CA ARG A 151 -0.47 -23.36 34.90
C ARG A 151 -0.38 -23.72 36.38
N THR A 152 0.82 -23.94 36.89
CA THR A 152 1.03 -24.26 38.32
C THR A 152 0.64 -23.09 39.21
N LEU A 153 1.00 -21.86 38.83
CA LEU A 153 0.62 -20.65 39.55
C LEU A 153 -0.91 -20.42 39.55
N ILE A 154 -1.56 -20.71 38.43
CA ILE A 154 -3.01 -20.56 38.31
C ILE A 154 -3.75 -21.64 39.11
N GLN A 155 -3.24 -22.86 39.16
CA GLN A 155 -3.78 -23.91 40.05
C GLN A 155 -3.68 -23.51 41.53
N ASP A 156 -2.55 -22.94 41.95
CA ASP A 156 -2.36 -22.40 43.30
C ASP A 156 -3.31 -21.23 43.59
N ALA A 157 -3.50 -20.32 42.62
CA ALA A 157 -4.49 -19.24 42.73
C ALA A 157 -5.93 -19.76 42.83
N MET A 158 -6.29 -20.77 42.04
CA MET A 158 -7.60 -21.42 42.12
C MET A 158 -7.83 -22.06 43.50
N ALA A 159 -6.84 -22.78 44.04
CA ALA A 159 -6.94 -23.39 45.37
C ALA A 159 -7.16 -22.34 46.48
N ARG A 160 -6.42 -21.22 46.43
CA ARG A 160 -6.63 -20.09 47.36
C ARG A 160 -8.01 -19.45 47.22
N LEU A 161 -8.50 -19.30 45.99
CA LEU A 161 -9.82 -18.74 45.71
C LEU A 161 -10.93 -19.65 46.26
N GLU A 162 -10.79 -20.96 46.09
CA GLU A 162 -11.71 -21.95 46.67
C GLU A 162 -11.69 -21.96 48.19
N GLU A 163 -10.51 -21.87 48.81
CA GLU A 163 -10.37 -21.76 50.28
C GLU A 163 -11.05 -20.49 50.83
N THR A 164 -10.91 -19.37 50.11
CA THR A 164 -11.52 -18.08 50.49
C THR A 164 -13.05 -18.09 50.31
N ASN A 165 -13.55 -18.82 49.30
CA ASN A 165 -14.98 -18.93 49.01
C ASN A 165 -15.73 -19.90 49.94
N ASN A 166 -15.02 -20.80 50.64
CA ASN A 166 -15.61 -21.82 51.54
C ASN A 166 -16.12 -21.28 52.89
N GLY A 167 -16.38 -19.96 53.02
CA GLY A 167 -16.91 -19.40 54.27
C GLY A 167 -17.57 -18.03 54.20
N HIS A 168 -17.37 -17.24 53.15
CA HIS A 168 -17.95 -15.90 53.02
C HIS A 168 -18.55 -15.67 51.63
N HIS A 169 -19.74 -15.04 51.59
CA HIS A 169 -20.35 -14.54 50.36
C HIS A 169 -19.36 -13.59 49.67
N VAL A 170 -18.87 -13.99 48.51
CA VAL A 170 -17.95 -13.19 47.70
C VAL A 170 -18.66 -11.90 47.33
N ALA A 171 -18.17 -10.77 47.82
CA ALA A 171 -18.57 -9.48 47.30
C ALA A 171 -18.11 -9.42 45.83
N PRO A 172 -18.99 -9.04 44.87
CA PRO A 172 -18.61 -8.95 43.48
C PRO A 172 -17.39 -8.03 43.32
N PHE A 173 -16.46 -8.43 42.47
CA PHE A 173 -15.30 -7.63 42.07
C PHE A 173 -15.80 -6.22 41.71
N CYS A 174 -15.14 -5.17 42.21
CA CYS A 174 -15.51 -3.80 41.84
C CYS A 174 -15.46 -3.67 40.32
N GLY A 175 -16.64 -3.51 39.70
CA GLY A 175 -16.78 -3.50 38.25
C GLY A 175 -15.89 -2.44 37.62
N LEU A 176 -15.19 -2.81 36.55
CA LEU A 176 -14.75 -1.84 35.56
C LEU A 176 -16.01 -1.13 35.00
N PRO A 177 -15.93 0.16 34.66
CA PRO A 177 -17.09 0.93 34.22
C PRO A 177 -17.77 0.26 33.02
N THR A 178 -19.07 0.00 33.17
CA THR A 178 -19.94 -0.61 32.15
C THR A 178 -20.55 0.46 31.24
N PRO A 179 -20.58 0.26 29.92
CA PRO A 179 -21.63 0.81 29.06
C PRO A 179 -22.84 -0.15 29.04
N ASP A 180 -24.03 0.44 28.96
CA ASP A 180 -25.35 -0.20 29.00
C ASP A 180 -25.63 -1.26 27.91
N GLU A 181 -26.65 -2.05 28.21
CA GLU A 181 -27.14 -3.33 27.67
C GLU A 181 -27.58 -3.39 26.19
N SER A 182 -27.53 -4.60 25.60
CA SER A 182 -28.70 -5.24 24.94
C SER A 182 -28.35 -6.66 24.45
N ASP A 183 -28.80 -7.68 25.20
CA ASP A 183 -28.86 -9.09 24.82
C ASP A 183 -29.99 -9.34 23.80
N ASP A 184 -29.67 -9.79 22.57
CA ASP A 184 -30.52 -10.73 21.80
C ASP A 184 -29.81 -11.25 20.53
N ALA A 185 -28.92 -12.25 20.66
CA ALA A 185 -28.31 -12.88 19.47
C ALA A 185 -27.76 -14.31 19.66
N ALA A 186 -27.97 -14.96 20.81
CA ALA A 186 -27.32 -16.24 21.10
C ALA A 186 -28.07 -17.49 20.58
N GLU A 187 -29.28 -17.36 20.03
CA GLU A 187 -30.13 -18.54 19.72
C GLU A 187 -30.25 -18.91 18.22
N LYS A 188 -29.50 -18.25 17.31
CA LYS A 188 -29.69 -18.45 15.85
C LYS A 188 -28.58 -19.19 15.10
N LEU A 189 -27.49 -19.58 15.75
CA LEU A 189 -26.32 -20.15 15.05
C LEU A 189 -26.28 -21.70 15.01
N GLU A 190 -27.11 -22.40 15.78
CA GLU A 190 -26.98 -23.86 15.93
C GLU A 190 -27.67 -24.68 14.82
N LYS A 191 -28.41 -24.06 13.89
CA LYS A 191 -29.21 -24.77 12.88
C LYS A 191 -28.56 -24.88 11.48
N PHE A 192 -27.41 -24.25 11.25
CA PHE A 192 -26.84 -24.14 9.90
C PHE A 192 -25.69 -25.11 9.58
N LEU A 193 -25.16 -25.85 10.57
CA LEU A 193 -23.91 -26.63 10.41
C LEU A 193 -24.06 -28.15 10.26
N LEU A 194 -25.25 -28.66 9.93
CA LEU A 194 -25.44 -30.09 9.67
C LEU A 194 -26.19 -30.35 8.37
N THR A 195 -25.60 -30.00 7.23
CA THR A 195 -25.81 -30.72 5.96
C THR A 195 -24.72 -30.36 4.95
N ASP A 196 -24.02 -31.37 4.44
CA ASP A 196 -23.06 -31.30 3.34
C ASP A 196 -23.16 -32.65 2.59
N PRO A 197 -22.70 -32.80 1.33
CA PRO A 197 -23.27 -32.23 0.10
C PRO A 197 -23.58 -33.35 -0.93
N ASP A 198 -24.38 -33.04 -1.96
CA ASP A 198 -24.46 -33.89 -3.16
C ASP A 198 -23.86 -33.17 -4.39
N HIS A 199 -23.02 -33.93 -5.08
CA HIS A 199 -22.30 -33.62 -6.31
C HIS A 199 -23.23 -33.28 -7.48
N GLU A 200 -22.96 -32.18 -8.19
CA GLU A 200 -23.24 -32.12 -9.64
C GLU A 200 -22.07 -31.53 -10.43
N SER A 201 -21.81 -32.20 -11.54
CA SER A 201 -20.69 -32.07 -12.47
C SER A 201 -20.82 -30.83 -13.34
N LEU A 202 -19.71 -30.12 -13.56
CA LEU A 202 -19.63 -29.08 -14.59
C LEU A 202 -19.22 -29.67 -15.94
N PRO A 203 -19.84 -29.24 -17.05
CA PRO A 203 -19.40 -29.58 -18.40
C PRO A 203 -18.22 -28.70 -18.84
N SER A 204 -17.31 -29.32 -19.57
CA SER A 204 -16.23 -28.71 -20.33
C SER A 204 -16.75 -28.23 -21.68
N GLU A 205 -16.53 -26.95 -22.03
CA GLU A 205 -16.36 -26.53 -23.43
C GLU A 205 -15.33 -25.40 -23.53
N ASP A 206 -14.45 -25.59 -24.52
CA ASP A 206 -13.45 -24.65 -25.03
C ASP A 206 -14.14 -23.54 -25.83
N GLU A 207 -13.73 -22.27 -25.66
CA GLU A 207 -13.77 -21.28 -26.74
C GLU A 207 -12.53 -20.37 -26.68
N ASP A 208 -11.65 -20.55 -27.67
CA ASP A 208 -10.57 -19.63 -28.02
C ASP A 208 -11.16 -18.30 -28.52
N THR A 209 -10.97 -17.22 -27.76
CA THR A 209 -11.17 -15.85 -28.24
C THR A 209 -9.90 -15.02 -28.01
N ASP A 210 -9.12 -14.86 -29.08
CA ASP A 210 -8.07 -13.85 -29.22
C ASP A 210 -8.72 -12.45 -29.16
N THR A 211 -8.74 -11.86 -27.97
CA THR A 211 -9.15 -10.46 -27.78
C THR A 211 -8.02 -9.74 -27.07
N ASP A 212 -7.22 -8.99 -27.84
CA ASP A 212 -6.23 -8.01 -27.37
C ASP A 212 -6.91 -6.79 -26.70
N GLU A 213 -7.88 -7.03 -25.81
CA GLU A 213 -8.34 -6.04 -24.85
C GLU A 213 -7.45 -6.16 -23.61
N VAL A 214 -6.55 -5.19 -23.46
CA VAL A 214 -5.85 -4.95 -22.19
C VAL A 214 -6.92 -4.89 -21.09
N PRO A 215 -6.92 -5.80 -20.10
CA PRO A 215 -7.96 -5.82 -19.07
C PRO A 215 -8.01 -4.45 -18.43
N VAL A 216 -9.18 -3.82 -18.48
CA VAL A 216 -9.43 -2.60 -17.72
C VAL A 216 -9.14 -2.96 -16.27
N ILE A 217 -8.03 -2.46 -15.72
CA ILE A 217 -7.55 -2.81 -14.37
C ILE A 217 -8.61 -2.51 -13.29
N TYR A 218 -9.61 -1.68 -13.62
CA TYR A 218 -10.74 -1.30 -12.76
C TYR A 218 -12.07 -1.96 -13.13
N SER A 219 -12.14 -2.84 -14.13
CA SER A 219 -13.31 -3.69 -14.38
C SER A 219 -13.15 -5.07 -13.73
N ARG A 220 -12.37 -5.16 -12.64
CA ARG A 220 -12.43 -6.34 -11.79
C ARG A 220 -13.73 -6.25 -11.04
N GLU A 221 -14.61 -7.23 -11.27
CA GLU A 221 -15.78 -7.45 -10.44
C GLU A 221 -15.33 -7.42 -8.98
N MET A 222 -15.87 -6.45 -8.24
CA MET A 222 -15.70 -6.37 -6.81
C MET A 222 -16.24 -7.68 -6.22
N LYS A 223 -15.47 -8.33 -5.37
CA LYS A 223 -15.96 -9.51 -4.65
C LYS A 223 -17.13 -9.13 -3.76
N ASP A 224 -17.95 -10.11 -3.43
CA ASP A 224 -19.03 -9.93 -2.46
C ASP A 224 -18.43 -9.53 -1.08
N PRO A 225 -18.83 -8.38 -0.50
CA PRO A 225 -18.42 -7.94 0.83
C PRO A 225 -18.67 -8.97 1.94
N ASN A 226 -19.69 -9.82 1.80
CA ASN A 226 -19.98 -10.86 2.80
C ASN A 226 -18.86 -11.90 2.90
N LEU A 227 -18.02 -12.04 1.88
CA LEU A 227 -16.88 -12.95 1.88
C LEU A 227 -15.69 -12.41 2.71
N LEU A 228 -15.72 -11.16 3.18
CA LEU A 228 -14.62 -10.61 3.98
C LEU A 228 -14.43 -11.39 5.28
N GLU A 229 -15.51 -11.67 6.01
CA GLU A 229 -15.46 -12.45 7.25
C GLU A 229 -14.97 -13.87 7.00
N GLU A 230 -15.46 -14.54 5.95
CA GLU A 230 -15.00 -15.88 5.55
C GLU A 230 -13.50 -15.92 5.25
N ASN A 231 -12.93 -14.79 4.81
CA ASN A 231 -11.53 -14.64 4.44
C ASN A 231 -10.68 -13.95 5.53
N TRP A 232 -11.21 -13.80 6.76
CA TRP A 232 -10.48 -13.26 7.91
C TRP A 232 -10.01 -11.81 7.69
N LEU A 233 -10.89 -11.02 7.08
CA LEU A 233 -10.71 -9.60 6.81
C LEU A 233 -11.78 -8.82 7.56
N ASP A 234 -11.43 -7.61 7.98
CA ASP A 234 -12.34 -6.77 8.74
C ASP A 234 -13.53 -6.35 7.85
N PRO A 235 -14.76 -6.39 8.37
CA PRO A 235 -15.90 -5.95 7.60
C PRO A 235 -15.77 -4.46 7.28
N ILE A 236 -16.33 -4.06 6.14
CA ILE A 236 -16.33 -2.67 5.70
C ILE A 236 -17.77 -2.21 5.49
N TRP A 237 -18.01 -0.92 5.68
CA TRP A 237 -19.27 -0.30 5.30
C TRP A 237 -19.22 -0.04 3.79
N VAL A 238 -20.24 -0.48 3.07
CA VAL A 238 -20.38 -0.23 1.62
C VAL A 238 -21.69 0.49 1.37
N GLU A 239 -21.63 1.59 0.65
CA GLU A 239 -22.83 2.33 0.24
C GLU A 239 -23.84 1.42 -0.46
N GLY A 240 -25.10 1.46 -0.01
CA GLY A 240 -26.19 0.60 -0.49
C GLY A 240 -26.27 -0.78 0.18
N TYR A 241 -25.19 -1.30 0.76
CA TYR A 241 -25.17 -2.57 1.50
C TYR A 241 -25.10 -2.38 3.02
N GLY A 242 -24.58 -1.23 3.48
CA GLY A 242 -24.36 -0.93 4.89
C GLY A 242 -23.09 -1.60 5.45
N TYR A 243 -22.98 -1.64 6.78
CA TYR A 243 -21.99 -2.43 7.49
C TYR A 243 -22.64 -3.75 7.90
N PRO A 244 -21.97 -4.91 7.76
CA PRO A 244 -22.49 -6.16 8.30
C PRO A 244 -22.43 -6.12 9.83
N GLY A 245 -23.61 -6.04 10.46
CA GLY A 245 -23.74 -5.95 11.93
C GLY A 245 -23.78 -4.51 12.46
N THR A 246 -23.26 -4.32 13.67
CA THR A 246 -23.23 -3.00 14.32
C THR A 246 -22.05 -2.20 13.78
N VAL A 247 -22.31 -0.99 13.28
CA VAL A 247 -21.27 -0.11 12.75
C VAL A 247 -20.30 0.27 13.89
N PRO A 248 -18.99 0.01 13.76
CA PRO A 248 -18.01 0.47 14.73
C PRO A 248 -17.99 2.00 14.79
N ARG A 249 -17.78 2.56 15.98
CA ARG A 249 -17.77 4.01 16.20
C ARG A 249 -16.78 4.74 15.30
N GLU A 250 -15.65 4.10 15.00
CA GLU A 250 -14.63 4.64 14.11
C GLU A 250 -15.14 4.80 12.67
N ILE A 251 -16.12 4.00 12.25
CA ILE A 251 -16.78 4.12 10.95
C ILE A 251 -17.96 5.09 11.03
N GLU A 252 -18.69 5.13 12.15
CA GLU A 252 -19.81 6.07 12.36
C GLU A 252 -19.39 7.54 12.21
N GLU A 253 -18.23 7.93 12.74
CA GLU A 253 -17.69 9.30 12.60
C GLU A 253 -17.55 9.73 11.12
N TYR A 254 -17.34 8.77 10.23
CA TYR A 254 -17.17 8.99 8.81
C TYR A 254 -18.49 8.97 8.01
N LEU A 255 -19.55 8.37 8.57
CA LEU A 255 -20.88 8.34 7.96
C LEU A 255 -21.67 9.65 8.14
N GLU A 256 -21.25 10.51 9.08
CA GLU A 256 -21.86 11.83 9.29
C GLU A 256 -21.55 12.83 8.15
N PHE A 257 -20.59 12.50 7.27
CA PHE A 257 -20.28 13.31 6.10
C PHE A 257 -21.25 12.99 4.96
N ASP A 258 -21.99 14.01 4.52
CA ASP A 258 -23.00 13.95 3.46
C ASP A 258 -22.34 13.67 2.07
N CYS A 259 -21.98 12.40 1.84
CA CYS A 259 -21.27 11.91 0.65
C CYS A 259 -22.20 11.12 -0.29
N ALA A 260 -23.47 11.52 -0.39
CA ALA A 260 -24.58 10.75 -0.99
C ALA A 260 -24.47 10.41 -2.50
N ASP A 261 -23.39 10.80 -3.20
CA ASP A 261 -23.30 10.69 -4.67
C ASP A 261 -22.05 9.93 -5.17
N LEU A 262 -21.23 9.33 -4.30
CA LEU A 262 -20.00 8.64 -4.70
C LEU A 262 -19.83 7.34 -3.95
N TYR A 263 -19.78 6.21 -4.68
CA TYR A 263 -19.57 4.86 -4.13
C TYR A 263 -18.55 4.89 -3.00
N SER A 264 -19.04 4.87 -1.77
CA SER A 264 -18.23 5.02 -0.58
C SER A 264 -18.07 3.67 0.11
N MET A 265 -16.81 3.22 0.19
CA MET A 265 -16.41 2.12 1.06
C MET A 265 -15.62 2.70 2.22
N ILE A 266 -15.96 2.30 3.44
CA ILE A 266 -15.30 2.74 4.67
C ILE A 266 -14.90 1.51 5.47
N GLY A 267 -13.61 1.32 5.67
CA GLY A 267 -13.08 0.22 6.47
C GLY A 267 -11.58 0.05 6.31
N SER A 268 -11.07 -1.10 6.76
CA SER A 268 -9.66 -1.48 6.63
C SER A 268 -9.20 -1.43 5.17
N ILE A 269 -8.05 -0.79 4.91
CA ILE A 269 -7.48 -0.69 3.54
C ILE A 269 -7.14 -2.08 3.00
N ARG A 270 -6.80 -3.01 3.91
CA ARG A 270 -6.57 -4.43 3.60
C ARG A 270 -7.81 -5.09 3.02
N SER A 271 -8.96 -4.92 3.68
CA SER A 271 -10.24 -5.46 3.23
C SER A 271 -10.66 -4.88 1.88
N ILE A 272 -10.48 -3.58 1.69
CA ILE A 272 -10.82 -2.90 0.43
C ILE A 272 -9.94 -3.42 -0.71
N PHE A 273 -8.62 -3.51 -0.53
CA PHE A 273 -7.74 -4.10 -1.55
C PHE A 273 -8.08 -5.55 -1.88
N TRP A 274 -8.50 -6.33 -0.89
CA TRP A 274 -8.92 -7.70 -1.13
C TRP A 274 -10.20 -7.81 -1.97
N LEU A 275 -11.19 -6.93 -1.74
CA LEU A 275 -12.44 -6.88 -2.52
C LEU A 275 -12.18 -6.59 -3.99
N PHE A 276 -11.22 -5.70 -4.29
CA PHE A 276 -10.79 -5.39 -5.65
C PHE A 276 -9.73 -6.36 -6.20
N ASN A 277 -9.52 -7.49 -5.50
CA ASN A 277 -8.59 -8.57 -5.88
C ASN A 277 -7.13 -8.10 -6.04
N HIS A 278 -6.70 -7.09 -5.28
CA HIS A 278 -5.32 -6.61 -5.20
C HIS A 278 -4.50 -7.43 -4.19
N ARG A 279 -4.40 -8.75 -4.41
CA ARG A 279 -3.75 -9.69 -3.48
C ARG A 279 -2.31 -9.30 -3.11
N GLU A 280 -1.57 -8.72 -4.04
CA GLU A 280 -0.18 -8.30 -3.79
C GLU A 280 -0.11 -7.09 -2.83
N LEU A 281 -1.08 -6.17 -2.86
CA LEU A 281 -1.13 -5.06 -1.90
C LEU A 281 -1.55 -5.53 -0.51
N VAL A 282 -2.47 -6.50 -0.43
CA VAL A 282 -2.82 -7.16 0.85
C VAL A 282 -1.59 -7.82 1.46
N LYS A 283 -0.77 -8.53 0.67
CA LYS A 283 0.49 -9.12 1.15
C LYS A 283 1.48 -8.08 1.64
N VAL A 284 1.54 -6.91 1.00
CA VAL A 284 2.41 -5.81 1.40
C VAL A 284 1.96 -5.20 2.72
N ILE A 285 0.65 -5.05 2.95
CA ILE A 285 0.11 -4.63 4.25
C ILE A 285 0.37 -5.70 5.32
N ASP A 286 0.24 -6.97 4.97
CA ASP A 286 0.49 -8.12 5.86
C ASP A 286 1.98 -8.36 6.14
N ASP A 287 2.89 -7.73 5.40
CA ASP A 287 4.33 -7.90 5.58
C ASP A 287 4.81 -7.09 6.79
N PRO A 288 5.32 -7.72 7.87
CA PRO A 288 5.81 -7.00 9.04
C PRO A 288 7.02 -6.10 8.76
N ALA A 289 7.69 -6.25 7.62
CA ALA A 289 8.74 -5.35 7.17
C ALA A 289 8.20 -4.05 6.56
N CYS A 290 6.90 -3.98 6.24
CA CYS A 290 6.23 -2.82 5.70
C CYS A 290 5.53 -2.04 6.83
N ILE A 291 5.80 -0.72 6.93
CA ILE A 291 5.19 0.18 7.94
C ILE A 291 3.84 0.71 7.42
N LEU A 292 3.10 -0.09 6.66
CA LEU A 292 1.75 0.30 6.25
C LEU A 292 0.81 -0.12 7.37
N GLU A 293 0.52 0.83 8.25
CA GLU A 293 -0.52 0.65 9.26
C GLU A 293 -1.87 0.54 8.54
N ASP A 294 -2.71 -0.41 8.98
CA ASP A 294 -4.04 -0.62 8.44
C ASP A 294 -4.95 0.54 8.91
N GLU A 295 -4.83 1.68 8.22
CA GLU A 295 -5.66 2.85 8.47
C GLU A 295 -7.05 2.65 7.86
N ILE A 296 -8.09 3.10 8.57
CA ILE A 296 -9.43 3.23 8.00
C ILE A 296 -9.32 4.20 6.83
N SER A 297 -9.51 3.70 5.62
CA SER A 297 -9.34 4.49 4.42
C SER A 297 -10.69 4.71 3.75
N PHE A 298 -10.90 5.96 3.32
CA PHE A 298 -12.03 6.32 2.47
C PHE A 298 -11.70 5.95 1.04
N HIS A 299 -12.39 4.94 0.51
CA HIS A 299 -12.49 4.78 -0.92
C HIS A 299 -13.80 5.37 -1.38
N VAL A 300 -13.80 6.68 -1.56
CA VAL A 300 -14.69 7.34 -2.50
C VAL A 300 -14.20 6.89 -3.87
N ALA A 301 -14.90 5.99 -4.56
CA ALA A 301 -14.60 5.76 -5.97
C ALA A 301 -14.72 7.14 -6.62
N PRO A 302 -13.61 7.73 -7.11
CA PRO A 302 -13.70 9.05 -7.68
C PRO A 302 -14.73 8.98 -8.78
N ALA A 303 -15.63 9.95 -8.81
CA ALA A 303 -16.48 10.17 -9.96
C ALA A 303 -15.57 10.28 -11.19
N PHE A 304 -15.44 9.21 -11.97
CA PHE A 304 -14.58 9.16 -13.15
C PHE A 304 -15.24 9.87 -14.34
N HIS A 305 -15.99 10.94 -14.05
CA HIS A 305 -16.67 11.78 -15.01
C HIS A 305 -15.94 13.12 -15.15
N ILE A 306 -16.21 13.79 -16.27
CA ILE A 306 -15.68 15.12 -16.53
C ILE A 306 -16.41 16.10 -15.61
N PRO A 307 -15.73 16.91 -14.77
CA PRO A 307 -16.40 17.83 -13.86
C PRO A 307 -17.39 18.74 -14.60
N ASP A 308 -18.57 18.97 -14.02
CA ASP A 308 -19.68 19.69 -14.69
C ASP A 308 -19.30 21.12 -15.12
N ALA A 309 -18.38 21.76 -14.38
CA ALA A 309 -17.86 23.07 -14.71
C ALA A 309 -17.05 23.09 -16.03
N VAL A 310 -16.57 21.94 -16.51
CA VAL A 310 -15.80 21.83 -17.75
C VAL A 310 -16.73 21.79 -18.96
N THR A 311 -16.68 22.87 -19.75
CA THR A 311 -17.52 23.03 -20.95
C THR A 311 -16.71 22.88 -22.24
N SER A 312 -17.39 23.01 -23.38
CA SER A 312 -16.73 23.04 -24.68
C SER A 312 -15.91 24.31 -24.92
N GLU A 313 -16.11 25.37 -24.12
CA GLU A 313 -15.32 26.59 -24.21
C GLU A 313 -14.17 26.58 -23.20
N PRO A 314 -12.96 27.01 -23.61
CA PRO A 314 -11.82 27.08 -22.71
C PRO A 314 -12.13 27.98 -21.51
N SER A 315 -11.92 27.47 -20.29
CA SER A 315 -12.15 28.22 -19.05
C SER A 315 -11.10 27.87 -18.01
N ARG A 316 -10.73 28.83 -17.15
CA ARG A 316 -9.84 28.56 -16.01
C ARG A 316 -10.67 28.14 -14.82
N LEU A 317 -10.40 26.95 -14.29
CA LEU A 317 -11.12 26.38 -13.17
C LEU A 317 -10.16 26.14 -12.00
N CYS A 318 -10.65 26.33 -10.78
CA CYS A 318 -9.92 26.01 -9.56
C CYS A 318 -9.81 24.49 -9.43
N ILE A 319 -8.59 23.99 -9.19
CA ILE A 319 -8.35 22.55 -9.06
C ILE A 319 -9.05 21.99 -7.82
N ALA A 320 -9.05 22.73 -6.71
CA ALA A 320 -9.70 22.31 -5.47
C ALA A 320 -11.23 22.18 -5.62
N ASP A 321 -11.84 22.96 -6.50
CA ASP A 321 -13.28 22.88 -6.77
C ASP A 321 -13.62 21.66 -7.63
N MET A 322 -12.77 21.34 -8.61
CA MET A 322 -12.94 20.18 -9.50
C MET A 322 -12.60 18.85 -8.82
N TYR A 323 -11.62 18.86 -7.92
CA TYR A 323 -11.10 17.67 -7.25
C TYR A 323 -10.96 17.93 -5.75
N ARG A 324 -12.10 17.95 -5.05
CA ARG A 324 -12.20 18.32 -3.63
C ARG A 324 -11.38 17.45 -2.68
N PHE A 325 -11.14 16.20 -3.07
CA PHE A 325 -10.37 15.23 -2.30
C PHE A 325 -8.88 15.20 -2.68
N SER A 326 -8.43 16.13 -3.54
CA SER A 326 -7.01 16.22 -3.89
C SER A 326 -6.17 16.61 -2.68
N ARG A 327 -5.09 15.85 -2.46
CA ARG A 327 -4.06 16.26 -1.51
C ARG A 327 -3.41 17.55 -1.99
N ARG A 328 -2.92 18.37 -1.05
CA ARG A 328 -2.12 19.55 -1.39
C ARG A 328 -0.88 19.12 -2.16
N GLN A 329 -0.73 19.67 -3.34
CA GLN A 329 0.33 19.37 -4.29
C GLN A 329 0.83 20.66 -4.91
N ALA A 330 1.93 20.59 -5.67
CA ALA A 330 2.50 21.77 -6.31
C ALA A 330 1.74 22.22 -7.57
N PHE A 331 0.53 21.72 -7.82
CA PHE A 331 -0.31 22.22 -8.91
C PHE A 331 -0.60 23.71 -8.77
N PRO A 332 -0.82 24.44 -9.87
CA PRO A 332 -1.34 25.80 -9.80
C PRO A 332 -2.75 25.81 -9.20
N GLU A 333 -3.14 26.95 -8.63
CA GLU A 333 -4.49 27.13 -8.08
C GLU A 333 -5.58 26.91 -9.14
N THR A 334 -5.34 27.44 -10.35
CA THR A 334 -6.26 27.31 -11.49
C THR A 334 -5.57 26.68 -12.69
N VAL A 335 -6.32 25.92 -13.46
CA VAL A 335 -5.87 25.26 -14.70
C VAL A 335 -6.87 25.53 -15.82
N LEU A 336 -6.39 25.65 -17.06
CA LEU A 336 -7.29 25.75 -18.20
C LEU A 336 -7.96 24.39 -18.46
N CYS A 337 -9.27 24.36 -18.52
CA CYS A 337 -10.04 23.17 -18.82
C CYS A 337 -10.81 23.33 -20.13
N LEU A 338 -10.91 22.23 -20.87
CA LEU A 338 -11.60 22.19 -22.16
C LEU A 338 -12.18 20.80 -22.42
N LYS A 339 -13.47 20.72 -22.76
CA LYS A 339 -14.15 19.49 -23.19
C LYS A 339 -14.26 19.45 -24.71
N ILE A 340 -13.83 18.35 -25.33
CA ILE A 340 -13.85 18.18 -26.79
C ILE A 340 -14.49 16.86 -27.15
N LYS A 341 -15.42 16.92 -28.12
CA LYS A 341 -15.94 15.71 -28.75
C LYS A 341 -14.90 15.12 -29.70
N CYS A 342 -14.45 13.91 -29.40
CA CYS A 342 -13.55 13.13 -30.24
C CYS A 342 -14.22 12.83 -31.59
N GLN A 343 -13.58 13.26 -32.67
CA GLN A 343 -14.00 12.88 -34.01
C GLN A 343 -13.34 11.56 -34.42
N LYS A 344 -14.04 10.78 -35.26
CA LYS A 344 -13.46 9.58 -35.90
C LYS A 344 -12.15 9.89 -36.63
N ASN A 345 -12.06 11.09 -37.21
CA ASN A 345 -10.82 11.61 -37.78
C ASN A 345 -10.01 12.34 -36.70
N LYS A 346 -8.92 11.71 -36.25
CA LYS A 346 -8.02 12.25 -35.22
C LYS A 346 -7.44 13.62 -35.61
N ASP A 347 -7.09 13.84 -36.88
CA ASP A 347 -6.52 15.11 -37.34
C ASP A 347 -7.49 16.28 -37.18
N ARG A 348 -8.80 16.02 -37.33
CA ARG A 348 -9.83 17.03 -37.05
C ARG A 348 -9.93 17.35 -35.56
N THR A 349 -9.86 16.34 -34.69
CA THR A 349 -9.81 16.55 -33.23
C THR A 349 -8.58 17.38 -32.87
N LEU A 350 -7.40 17.04 -33.40
CA LEU A 350 -6.15 17.78 -33.17
C LEU A 350 -6.27 19.23 -33.64
N ALA A 351 -6.80 19.47 -34.84
CA ALA A 351 -7.00 20.82 -35.37
C ALA A 351 -7.98 21.64 -34.53
N GLN A 352 -9.05 21.01 -34.03
CA GLN A 352 -10.03 21.66 -33.15
C GLN A 352 -9.42 22.04 -31.80
N VAL A 353 -8.65 21.12 -31.19
CA VAL A 353 -7.93 21.39 -29.94
C VAL A 353 -6.97 22.55 -30.15
N LYS A 354 -6.10 22.44 -31.17
CA LYS A 354 -5.08 23.45 -31.46
C LYS A 354 -5.72 24.82 -31.65
N LYS A 355 -6.78 24.92 -32.48
CA LYS A 355 -7.51 26.18 -32.67
C LYS A 355 -7.98 26.80 -31.34
N LYS A 356 -8.65 26.03 -30.48
CA LYS A 356 -9.17 26.55 -29.20
C LYS A 356 -8.07 26.92 -28.21
N LEU A 357 -6.97 26.16 -28.23
CA LEU A 357 -5.82 26.42 -27.37
C LEU A 357 -5.01 27.63 -27.85
N ASP A 358 -4.80 27.79 -29.14
CA ASP A 358 -4.08 28.94 -29.71
C ASP A 358 -4.80 30.25 -29.40
N GLU A 359 -6.14 30.25 -29.46
CA GLU A 359 -6.98 31.41 -29.09
C GLU A 359 -6.84 31.81 -27.61
N THR A 360 -6.45 30.89 -26.72
CA THR A 360 -6.54 31.10 -25.26
C THR A 360 -5.20 31.10 -24.52
N CYS A 361 -4.25 30.29 -24.98
CA CYS A 361 -3.04 29.96 -24.22
C CYS A 361 -1.72 30.31 -24.93
N ASN A 362 -1.78 30.86 -26.15
CA ASN A 362 -0.61 31.16 -26.96
C ASN A 362 0.37 29.96 -26.98
N ILE A 363 -0.16 28.83 -27.42
CA ILE A 363 0.49 27.50 -27.37
C ILE A 363 1.57 27.37 -28.45
N ASP A 364 1.47 28.16 -29.52
CA ASP A 364 2.47 28.21 -30.58
C ASP A 364 3.76 28.91 -30.09
N GLY A 365 4.80 28.10 -29.83
CA GLY A 365 6.16 28.57 -29.52
C GLY A 365 6.77 27.99 -28.23
N ASP A 366 5.97 27.34 -27.38
CA ASP A 366 6.43 26.87 -26.08
C ASP A 366 6.89 25.41 -26.07
N LYS A 367 7.80 25.09 -25.14
CA LYS A 367 8.19 23.71 -24.82
C LYS A 367 7.05 23.03 -24.06
N LEU A 368 6.15 22.41 -24.80
CA LEU A 368 5.01 21.71 -24.24
C LEU A 368 5.28 20.22 -24.11
N TRP A 369 4.82 19.66 -22.99
CA TRP A 369 4.81 18.25 -22.72
C TRP A 369 3.39 17.79 -22.44
N PHE A 370 3.03 16.63 -22.95
CA PHE A 370 1.66 16.13 -22.93
C PHE A 370 1.62 14.77 -22.25
N ARG A 371 0.61 14.54 -21.41
CA ARG A 371 0.35 13.23 -20.80
C ARG A 371 -1.09 12.82 -21.09
N GLY A 372 -1.25 11.78 -21.91
CA GLY A 372 -2.54 11.16 -22.17
C GLY A 372 -2.90 10.16 -21.09
N LEU A 373 -4.14 10.21 -20.60
CA LEU A 373 -4.62 9.41 -19.48
C LEU A 373 -6.06 8.97 -19.72
N SER A 374 -6.44 7.81 -19.20
CA SER A 374 -7.85 7.50 -18.98
C SER A 374 -8.44 8.44 -17.92
N MET A 375 -9.77 8.55 -17.83
CA MET A 375 -10.40 9.36 -16.77
C MET A 375 -10.04 8.89 -15.37
N VAL A 376 -9.90 7.58 -15.18
CA VAL A 376 -9.46 6.99 -13.91
C VAL A 376 -8.04 7.47 -13.58
N ALA A 377 -7.11 7.31 -14.52
CA ALA A 377 -5.71 7.70 -14.30
C ALA A 377 -5.55 9.22 -14.12
N LEU A 378 -6.34 10.03 -14.81
CA LEU A 378 -6.41 11.47 -14.57
C LEU A 378 -6.85 11.76 -13.14
N THR A 379 -7.98 11.19 -12.71
CA THR A 379 -8.55 11.50 -11.40
C THR A 379 -7.59 11.09 -10.27
N LEU A 380 -6.97 9.92 -10.39
CA LEU A 380 -5.92 9.49 -9.45
C LEU A 380 -4.71 10.43 -9.48
N SER A 381 -4.27 10.87 -10.65
CA SER A 381 -3.16 11.83 -10.78
C SER A 381 -3.51 13.18 -10.15
N MET A 382 -4.77 13.60 -10.19
CA MET A 382 -5.22 14.83 -9.54
C MET A 382 -5.34 14.64 -8.02
N SER A 383 -5.77 13.47 -7.55
CA SER A 383 -5.83 13.15 -6.12
C SER A 383 -4.45 13.10 -5.49
N PHE A 384 -3.50 12.44 -6.16
CA PHE A 384 -2.11 12.32 -5.74
C PHE A 384 -1.16 12.08 -6.93
N PHE A 385 -0.41 13.11 -7.31
CA PHE A 385 0.45 13.14 -8.50
C PHE A 385 1.80 12.50 -8.23
N ILE A 386 1.79 11.17 -8.21
CA ILE A 386 2.98 10.33 -8.05
C ILE A 386 3.15 9.39 -9.25
N PRO A 387 4.38 8.88 -9.48
CA PRO A 387 4.61 7.82 -10.45
C PRO A 387 3.69 6.62 -10.21
N VAL A 388 3.04 6.12 -11.26
CA VAL A 388 2.23 4.89 -11.19
C VAL A 388 2.92 3.85 -12.06
N ILE A 389 3.35 2.75 -11.44
CA ILE A 389 3.91 1.60 -12.17
C ILE A 389 2.73 0.76 -12.67
N SER A 390 2.49 0.80 -13.98
CA SER A 390 1.56 -0.13 -14.61
C SER A 390 2.33 -1.32 -15.16
N THR A 391 2.06 -2.52 -14.66
CA THR A 391 2.63 -3.76 -15.19
C THR A 391 2.12 -4.08 -16.59
N GLY A 392 1.03 -3.45 -17.03
CA GLY A 392 0.38 -3.69 -18.32
C GLY A 392 0.65 -2.65 -19.40
N SER A 393 1.30 -1.51 -19.09
CA SER A 393 1.62 -0.52 -20.13
C SER A 393 3.00 -0.80 -20.73
N PRO A 394 3.12 -1.08 -22.04
CA PRO A 394 4.41 -1.22 -22.72
C PRO A 394 5.26 0.07 -22.67
N ASP A 395 4.68 1.18 -22.20
CA ASP A 395 5.26 2.52 -22.20
C ASP A 395 6.26 2.77 -21.06
N ASN A 396 6.45 1.83 -20.13
CA ASN A 396 7.41 1.98 -19.03
C ASN A 396 8.86 1.68 -19.46
N GLU A 397 9.25 2.03 -20.68
CA GLU A 397 10.55 1.66 -21.26
C GLU A 397 11.76 2.39 -20.64
N PHE A 398 11.52 3.41 -19.81
CA PHE A 398 12.52 4.06 -18.96
C PHE A 398 12.30 3.77 -17.45
N GLY A 399 11.47 2.78 -17.12
CA GLY A 399 11.17 2.39 -15.74
C GLY A 399 10.10 3.22 -15.02
N PRO A 400 9.99 3.11 -13.70
CA PRO A 400 8.99 3.84 -12.91
C PRO A 400 9.13 5.36 -13.06
N GLY A 401 8.04 6.04 -13.39
CA GLY A 401 8.03 7.49 -13.49
C GLY A 401 6.70 8.06 -13.98
N ILE A 402 6.62 9.39 -14.05
CA ILE A 402 5.54 10.10 -14.76
C ILE A 402 6.00 10.40 -16.18
N TYR A 403 5.36 9.74 -17.14
CA TYR A 403 5.66 9.86 -18.56
C TYR A 403 4.91 11.01 -19.22
N THR A 404 5.62 11.79 -20.03
CA THR A 404 5.07 12.82 -20.90
C THR A 404 5.73 12.73 -22.28
N THR A 405 5.05 13.21 -23.32
CA THR A 405 5.56 13.25 -24.69
C THR A 405 5.59 14.68 -25.22
N ASN A 406 6.51 14.99 -26.13
CA ASN A 406 6.54 16.27 -26.83
C ASN A 406 5.51 16.36 -27.98
N THR A 407 4.70 15.33 -28.22
CA THR A 407 3.70 15.33 -29.30
C THR A 407 2.28 15.17 -28.79
N PHE A 408 1.43 16.14 -29.08
CA PHE A 408 0.03 16.09 -28.68
C PHE A 408 -0.72 14.90 -29.30
N ARG A 409 -0.38 14.54 -30.55
CA ARG A 409 -0.96 13.39 -31.26
C ARG A 409 -0.81 12.10 -30.46
N LEU A 410 0.38 11.81 -29.96
CA LEU A 410 0.63 10.59 -29.18
C LEU A 410 -0.11 10.62 -27.85
N ALA A 411 -0.15 11.76 -27.17
CA ALA A 411 -0.92 11.89 -25.93
C ALA A 411 -2.43 11.64 -26.14
N VAL A 412 -3.01 12.05 -27.27
CA VAL A 412 -4.41 11.72 -27.60
C VAL A 412 -4.61 10.21 -27.79
N GLU A 413 -3.63 9.50 -28.33
CA GLU A 413 -3.70 8.04 -28.48
C GLU A 413 -3.72 7.33 -27.13
N TYR A 414 -2.90 7.80 -26.18
CA TYR A 414 -2.92 7.31 -24.81
C TYR A 414 -4.21 7.66 -24.05
N ALA A 415 -4.78 8.84 -24.29
CA ALA A 415 -6.01 9.28 -23.64
C ALA A 415 -7.23 8.43 -24.02
N ARG A 416 -7.24 7.78 -25.21
CA ARG A 416 -8.41 7.08 -25.77
C ARG A 416 -9.61 8.05 -25.99
N PRO A 417 -10.72 7.60 -26.62
CA PRO A 417 -11.83 8.49 -26.98
C PRO A 417 -12.54 9.20 -25.82
N SER A 418 -12.41 8.67 -24.60
CA SER A 418 -13.11 9.12 -23.40
C SER A 418 -12.19 9.52 -22.24
N GLY A 419 -10.88 9.67 -22.47
CA GLY A 419 -9.94 10.11 -21.43
C GLY A 419 -9.62 11.60 -21.52
N ALA A 420 -8.40 11.95 -21.12
CA ALA A 420 -7.94 13.32 -21.08
C ALA A 420 -6.45 13.46 -21.40
N VAL A 421 -6.05 14.66 -21.79
CA VAL A 421 -4.65 15.05 -21.91
C VAL A 421 -4.34 16.18 -20.94
N MET A 422 -3.34 15.96 -20.08
CA MET A 422 -2.71 17.01 -19.30
C MET A 422 -1.63 17.68 -20.15
N VAL A 423 -1.58 19.01 -20.11
CA VAL A 423 -0.63 19.85 -20.85
C VAL A 423 0.26 20.55 -19.85
N PHE A 424 1.56 20.31 -19.94
CA PHE A 424 2.59 20.91 -19.10
C PHE A 424 3.39 21.90 -19.93
N LYS A 425 3.56 23.12 -19.41
CA LYS A 425 4.22 24.22 -20.12
C LYS A 425 5.53 24.59 -19.45
N ASP A 426 6.61 24.46 -20.19
CA ASP A 426 7.98 24.78 -19.78
C ASP A 426 8.32 24.33 -18.34
N PRO A 427 8.30 23.01 -18.06
CA PRO A 427 8.64 22.50 -16.75
C PRO A 427 10.03 23.00 -16.32
N ASP A 428 10.16 23.53 -15.10
CA ASP A 428 11.43 24.04 -14.61
C ASP A 428 12.38 22.89 -14.28
N LEU A 429 13.38 22.70 -15.16
CA LEU A 429 14.36 21.61 -15.05
C LEU A 429 15.66 22.04 -14.35
N ARG A 430 15.75 23.28 -13.86
CA ARG A 430 16.96 23.76 -13.18
C ARG A 430 17.15 23.00 -11.88
N ASP A 431 18.41 22.76 -11.54
CA ASP A 431 18.84 22.06 -10.32
C ASP A 431 18.37 20.59 -10.23
N LEU A 432 17.85 20.02 -11.33
CA LEU A 432 17.52 18.61 -11.47
C LEU A 432 18.62 17.89 -12.25
N ASN A 433 18.88 16.63 -11.90
CA ASN A 433 19.73 15.74 -12.69
C ASN A 433 18.96 15.25 -13.93
N VAL A 434 19.06 16.01 -15.02
CA VAL A 434 18.43 15.66 -16.31
C VAL A 434 19.38 14.79 -17.13
N TRP A 435 19.06 13.50 -17.22
CA TRP A 435 19.80 12.56 -18.04
C TRP A 435 19.18 12.38 -19.43
N LYS A 436 20.02 12.48 -20.45
CA LYS A 436 19.69 12.20 -21.84
C LYS A 436 20.57 11.04 -22.30
N PRO A 437 20.09 9.78 -22.23
CA PRO A 437 20.92 8.64 -22.56
C PRO A 437 21.43 8.74 -24.00
N ASP A 438 22.69 8.38 -24.21
CA ASP A 438 23.20 8.17 -25.57
C ASP A 438 22.53 6.94 -26.21
N LEU A 439 22.85 6.65 -27.48
CA LEU A 439 22.24 5.52 -28.18
C LEU A 439 22.46 4.18 -27.46
N SER A 440 23.67 3.94 -26.95
CA SER A 440 24.01 2.69 -26.27
C SER A 440 23.29 2.60 -24.93
N GLU A 441 23.35 3.66 -24.12
CA GLU A 441 22.65 3.75 -22.84
C GLU A 441 21.14 3.56 -23.02
N TRP A 442 20.54 4.23 -24.00
CA TRP A 442 19.13 4.15 -24.33
C TRP A 442 18.73 2.73 -24.74
N GLN A 443 19.53 2.07 -25.58
CA GLN A 443 19.29 0.68 -26.00
C GLN A 443 19.30 -0.29 -24.81
N HIS A 444 20.25 -0.14 -23.89
CA HIS A 444 20.34 -1.00 -22.70
C HIS A 444 19.21 -0.72 -21.71
N LEU A 445 18.87 0.55 -21.48
CA LEU A 445 17.77 0.96 -20.60
C LEU A 445 16.43 0.43 -21.11
N THR A 446 16.12 0.68 -22.39
CA THR A 446 14.86 0.25 -23.00
C THR A 446 14.75 -1.26 -23.08
N ALA A 447 15.81 -1.98 -23.49
CA ALA A 447 15.79 -3.43 -23.52
C ALA A 447 15.61 -4.04 -22.12
N HIS A 448 16.20 -3.45 -21.08
CA HIS A 448 16.01 -3.87 -19.70
C HIS A 448 14.54 -3.76 -19.27
N TRP A 449 13.94 -2.58 -19.43
CA TRP A 449 12.57 -2.33 -18.98
C TRP A 449 11.49 -2.98 -19.85
N LEU A 450 11.75 -3.14 -21.15
CA LEU A 450 10.89 -3.92 -22.05
C LEU A 450 11.07 -5.43 -21.87
N GLN A 451 11.99 -5.87 -20.99
CA GLN A 451 12.30 -7.28 -20.72
C GLN A 451 12.69 -8.05 -21.98
N ILE A 452 13.48 -7.42 -22.87
CA ILE A 452 13.98 -8.07 -24.08
C ILE A 452 15.12 -9.02 -23.66
N PRO A 453 15.10 -10.31 -24.04
CA PRO A 453 16.06 -11.30 -23.57
C PRO A 453 17.41 -11.19 -24.30
N ILE A 454 18.15 -10.11 -24.04
CA ILE A 454 19.51 -9.86 -24.55
C ILE A 454 20.51 -10.22 -23.45
N ASN A 455 21.54 -11.01 -23.80
CA ASN A 455 22.56 -11.42 -22.84
C ASN A 455 23.44 -10.24 -22.41
N GLY A 456 23.74 -10.16 -21.11
CA GLY A 456 24.67 -9.15 -20.57
C GLY A 456 24.07 -7.75 -20.41
N LEU A 457 22.74 -7.59 -20.46
CA LEU A 457 22.09 -6.32 -20.17
C LEU A 457 22.45 -5.83 -18.77
N LYS A 458 22.98 -4.60 -18.71
CA LYS A 458 23.16 -3.83 -17.48
C LYS A 458 22.44 -2.51 -17.65
N ALA A 459 21.66 -2.12 -16.64
CA ALA A 459 21.10 -0.77 -16.59
C ALA A 459 22.26 0.24 -16.52
N PRO A 460 22.21 1.35 -17.27
CA PRO A 460 23.24 2.39 -17.19
C PRO A 460 23.32 2.97 -15.77
N ASP A 461 24.53 3.33 -15.31
CA ASP A 461 24.73 3.80 -13.93
C ASP A 461 23.97 5.10 -13.65
N ASN A 462 23.92 6.01 -14.63
CA ASN A 462 23.21 7.29 -14.54
C ASN A 462 21.71 7.16 -14.28
N TYR A 463 21.12 5.99 -14.57
CA TYR A 463 19.69 5.74 -14.35
C TYR A 463 19.29 5.93 -12.88
N LYS A 464 20.15 5.54 -11.94
CA LYS A 464 19.83 5.51 -10.51
C LYS A 464 19.68 6.90 -9.90
N ASP A 465 20.45 7.86 -10.41
CA ASP A 465 20.54 9.20 -9.86
C ASP A 465 19.77 10.23 -10.69
N ALA A 466 19.16 9.82 -11.80
CA ALA A 466 18.40 10.71 -12.67
C ALA A 466 17.10 11.15 -11.99
N ASP A 467 16.87 12.47 -11.95
CA ASP A 467 15.57 13.05 -11.59
C ASP A 467 14.61 13.05 -12.78
N ILE A 468 15.18 13.22 -13.98
CA ILE A 468 14.47 13.26 -15.24
C ILE A 468 15.25 12.48 -16.30
N ILE A 469 14.53 11.67 -17.06
CA ILE A 469 15.06 10.98 -18.24
C ILE A 469 14.37 11.53 -19.48
N ILE A 470 15.15 12.00 -20.46
CA ILE A 470 14.62 12.48 -21.75
C ILE A 470 15.26 11.67 -22.88
N GLY A 471 14.43 10.98 -23.66
CA GLY A 471 14.90 10.16 -24.77
C GLY A 471 13.82 9.89 -25.81
N PRO A 472 14.18 9.32 -26.96
CA PRO A 472 13.20 8.90 -27.96
C PRO A 472 12.36 7.73 -27.46
N LEU A 473 11.13 7.63 -27.94
CA LEU A 473 10.28 6.47 -27.75
C LEU A 473 10.76 5.31 -28.62
N SER A 474 10.70 4.08 -28.12
CA SER A 474 11.09 2.92 -28.92
C SER A 474 10.02 2.55 -29.94
N VAL A 475 10.45 2.06 -31.12
CA VAL A 475 9.58 1.51 -32.16
C VAL A 475 9.93 0.06 -32.46
N LYS A 476 8.95 -0.68 -32.99
CA LYS A 476 9.06 -2.13 -33.33
C LYS A 476 9.41 -3.01 -32.12
N GLN A 477 8.87 -2.69 -30.95
CA GLN A 477 9.11 -3.43 -29.70
C GLN A 477 8.81 -4.94 -29.83
N SER A 478 7.69 -5.31 -30.46
CA SER A 478 7.34 -6.73 -30.66
C SER A 478 8.35 -7.47 -31.53
N GLU A 479 8.86 -6.82 -32.58
CA GLU A 479 9.90 -7.39 -33.43
C GLU A 479 11.23 -7.51 -32.67
N ALA A 480 11.58 -6.51 -31.87
CA ALA A 480 12.78 -6.50 -31.03
C ALA A 480 12.77 -7.66 -30.02
N LYS A 481 11.62 -7.90 -29.37
CA LYS A 481 11.37 -9.05 -28.48
C LYS A 481 11.51 -10.39 -29.23
N ALA A 482 10.82 -10.54 -30.35
CA ALA A 482 10.84 -11.78 -31.14
C ALA A 482 12.23 -12.13 -31.66
N LYS A 483 13.00 -11.12 -32.10
CA LYS A 483 14.35 -11.30 -32.66
C LYS A 483 15.47 -11.18 -31.63
N LYS A 484 15.15 -10.96 -30.35
CA LYS A 484 16.12 -10.76 -29.25
C LYS A 484 17.17 -9.69 -29.58
N ARG A 485 16.73 -8.56 -30.14
CA ARG A 485 17.58 -7.43 -30.54
C ARG A 485 17.14 -6.15 -29.84
N PHE A 486 17.99 -5.13 -29.83
CA PHE A 486 17.60 -3.80 -29.37
C PHE A 486 16.48 -3.21 -30.24
N PRO A 487 15.54 -2.45 -29.65
CA PRO A 487 14.53 -1.73 -30.41
C PRO A 487 15.15 -0.54 -31.18
N ASP A 488 14.41 -0.02 -32.16
CA ASP A 488 14.85 1.15 -32.92
C ASP A 488 14.34 2.43 -32.22
N GLN A 489 15.08 3.53 -32.30
CA GLN A 489 14.62 4.85 -31.80
C GLN A 489 13.56 5.42 -32.74
N GLY A 490 12.44 5.88 -32.17
CA GLY A 490 11.42 6.67 -32.85
C GLY A 490 11.77 8.16 -32.92
N GLU A 491 10.92 8.93 -33.60
CA GLU A 491 11.09 10.38 -33.76
C GLU A 491 10.53 11.17 -32.57
N GLN A 492 9.55 10.60 -31.86
CA GLN A 492 8.89 11.24 -30.73
C GLN A 492 9.78 11.13 -29.49
N LEU A 493 9.83 12.21 -28.70
CA LEU A 493 10.53 12.23 -27.42
C LEU A 493 9.54 12.00 -26.27
N GLN A 494 10.06 11.38 -25.23
CA GLN A 494 9.42 11.32 -23.93
C GLN A 494 10.30 11.98 -22.87
N LEU A 495 9.65 12.60 -21.89
CA LEU A 495 10.24 13.10 -20.66
C LEU A 495 9.60 12.35 -19.51
N VAL A 496 10.42 11.74 -18.67
CA VAL A 496 10.01 10.90 -17.55
C VAL A 496 10.52 11.49 -16.26
N CYS A 497 9.61 11.86 -15.36
CA CYS A 497 9.96 12.30 -14.00
C CYS A 497 10.08 11.09 -13.09
N THR A 498 11.28 10.84 -12.56
CA THR A 498 11.64 9.65 -11.77
C THR A 498 11.85 9.95 -10.29
N SER A 499 11.90 11.22 -9.88
CA SER A 499 12.05 11.65 -8.49
C SER A 499 10.88 12.50 -8.02
N TYR A 500 10.72 12.64 -6.70
CA TYR A 500 9.67 13.47 -6.11
C TYR A 500 9.79 14.94 -6.52
N GLU A 501 11.01 15.49 -6.54
CA GLU A 501 11.22 16.88 -6.90
C GLU A 501 10.91 17.11 -8.38
N SER A 502 11.28 16.20 -9.30
CA SER A 502 10.90 16.35 -10.71
C SER A 502 9.39 16.21 -10.94
N CYS A 503 8.72 15.29 -10.23
CA CYS A 503 7.25 15.18 -10.26
C CYS A 503 6.58 16.47 -9.77
N LYS A 504 7.12 17.08 -8.71
CA LYS A 504 6.65 18.36 -8.16
C LYS A 504 6.82 19.51 -9.16
N ARG A 505 7.97 19.61 -9.84
CA ARG A 505 8.20 20.62 -10.89
C ARG A 505 7.28 20.43 -12.09
N LEU A 506 7.04 19.17 -12.48
CA LEU A 506 6.08 18.86 -13.53
C LEU A 506 4.66 19.26 -13.12
N ALA A 507 4.20 18.91 -11.92
CA ALA A 507 2.89 19.31 -11.40
C ALA A 507 2.69 20.83 -11.41
N ALA A 508 3.70 21.58 -10.98
CA ALA A 508 3.68 23.05 -10.98
C ALA A 508 3.59 23.67 -12.38
N SER A 509 4.01 22.94 -13.41
CA SER A 509 3.95 23.37 -14.80
C SER A 509 2.65 23.02 -15.52
N LEU A 510 1.66 22.42 -14.82
CA LEU A 510 0.37 22.07 -15.41
C LEU A 510 -0.35 23.33 -15.91
N ALA A 511 -0.59 23.41 -17.22
CA ALA A 511 -1.20 24.56 -17.86
C ALA A 511 -2.64 24.31 -18.28
N ALA A 512 -2.95 23.10 -18.76
CA ALA A 512 -4.28 22.74 -19.21
C ALA A 512 -4.63 21.25 -18.99
N ILE A 513 -5.93 20.96 -18.91
CA ILE A 513 -6.51 19.61 -18.97
C ILE A 513 -7.58 19.60 -20.07
N ILE A 514 -7.40 18.74 -21.06
CA ILE A 514 -8.29 18.60 -22.21
C ILE A 514 -9.01 17.26 -22.07
N TYR A 515 -10.33 17.31 -21.88
CA TYR A 515 -11.18 16.14 -21.71
C TYR A 515 -11.82 15.74 -23.03
N PHE A 516 -11.86 14.45 -23.30
CA PHE A 516 -12.47 13.90 -24.50
C PHE A 516 -13.79 13.23 -24.20
N THR A 517 -14.78 13.46 -25.06
CA THR A 517 -16.03 12.69 -25.08
C THR A 517 -16.19 11.98 -26.41
N PRO A 518 -16.79 10.78 -26.44
CA PRO A 518 -17.05 10.04 -27.67
C PRO A 518 -17.98 10.75 -28.67
#